data_AF-A0A375B9H8-F1
#
_entry.id   AF-A0A375B9H8-F1
#
_cell.length_a   1.000
_cell.length_b   1.000
_cell.length_c   1.000
_cell.angle_alpha   90.00
_cell.angle_beta   90.00
_cell.angle_gamma   90.00
#
_symmetry.space_group_name_H-M   'P 1'
#
loop_
_entity.id
_entity.type
_entity.pdbx_description
1 polymer ?
#
loop_
_entity_poly.entity_id
_entity_poly.type
_entity_poly.pdbx_seq_one_letter_code
_entity_poly.pdbx_strand_id
1 'polypeptide(L)'
;MGSRAEESKTIQRCVEAALGLASPVSRREANVFRLASMILRPRFPSESRRLWAICEEYFALHPSDLIESAQIVRNGWVVSVPRLRDSLELQLNRALQSR
;
A
#
# COMPACT_ATOMS: atom_id res chain seq x y z
N MET A 1 19.84 10.98 6.20
CA MET A 1 18.72 10.81 7.15
C MET A 1 17.44 10.85 6.31
N GLY A 2 16.75 9.73 6.05
CA GLY A 2 15.61 9.79 5.12
C GLY A 2 14.84 8.50 4.82
N SER A 3 15.37 7.31 5.14
CA SER A 3 14.67 6.06 4.79
C SER A 3 13.51 5.71 5.73
N ARG A 4 13.67 5.88 7.06
CA ARG A 4 12.66 5.45 8.04
C ARG A 4 11.42 6.33 8.07
N ALA A 5 11.57 7.66 7.95
CA ALA A 5 10.43 8.57 8.00
C ALA A 5 9.53 8.43 6.75
N GLU A 6 10.16 8.33 5.57
CA GLU A 6 9.46 8.11 4.30
C GLU A 6 8.79 6.73 4.24
N GLU A 7 9.46 5.70 4.78
CA GLU A 7 8.88 4.37 4.92
C GLU A 7 7.65 4.40 5.85
N SER A 8 7.78 4.99 7.05
CA SER A 8 6.66 5.11 7.99
C SER A 8 5.47 5.86 7.38
N LYS A 9 5.71 6.95 6.65
CA LYS A 9 4.65 7.70 5.96
C LYS A 9 3.96 6.86 4.89
N THR A 10 4.74 6.09 4.11
CA THR A 10 4.20 5.18 3.09
C THR A 10 3.32 4.11 3.74
N ILE A 11 3.79 3.49 4.83
CA ILE A 11 3.02 2.48 5.59
C ILE A 11 1.73 3.08 6.13
N GLN A 12 1.79 4.25 6.76
CA GLN A 12 0.62 4.91 7.31
C GLN A 12 -0.43 5.19 6.23
N ARG A 13 -0.02 5.72 5.07
CA ARG A 13 -0.92 5.97 3.93
C ARG A 13 -1.58 4.68 3.42
N CYS A 14 -0.83 3.58 3.36
CA CYS A 14 -1.40 2.28 2.99
C CYS A 14 -2.46 1.80 3.99
N VAL A 15 -2.22 2.01 5.29
CA VAL A 15 -3.16 1.63 6.35
C VAL A 15 -4.43 2.48 6.29
N GLU A 16 -4.30 3.79 6.15
CA GLU A 16 -5.43 4.71 5.95
C GLU A 16 -6.27 4.27 4.74
N ALA A 17 -5.63 3.97 3.62
CA ALA A 17 -6.30 3.51 2.41
C ALA A 17 -6.98 2.14 2.58
N ALA A 18 -6.33 1.19 3.24
CA ALA A 18 -6.90 -0.11 3.61
C ALA A 18 -8.14 -0.01 4.50
N LEU A 19 -8.18 1.02 5.35
CA LEU A 19 -9.32 1.33 6.22
C LEU A 19 -10.40 2.17 5.53
N GLY A 20 -10.21 2.54 4.26
CA GLY A 20 -11.15 3.37 3.49
C GLY A 20 -11.09 4.87 3.80
N LEU A 21 -10.00 5.34 4.40
CA LEU A 21 -9.80 6.72 4.82
C LEU A 21 -8.96 7.54 3.84
N ALA A 22 -8.37 6.90 2.82
CA ALA A 22 -7.50 7.56 1.85
C ALA A 22 -7.60 6.91 0.46
N SER A 23 -7.41 7.75 -0.57
CA SER A 23 -7.18 7.35 -1.96
C SER A 23 -5.74 7.65 -2.38
N PRO A 24 -5.18 6.93 -3.36
CA PRO A 24 -3.85 7.24 -3.89
C PRO A 24 -3.85 8.61 -4.57
N VAL A 25 -2.92 9.49 -4.20
CA VAL A 25 -2.77 10.83 -4.80
C VAL A 25 -1.60 10.91 -5.78
N SER A 26 -0.89 9.81 -5.99
CA SER A 26 0.26 9.76 -6.88
C SER A 26 0.47 8.35 -7.43
N ARG A 27 1.20 8.28 -8.55
CA ARG A 27 1.68 7.04 -9.16
C ARG A 27 2.39 6.13 -8.16
N ARG A 28 3.23 6.71 -7.29
CA ARG A 28 3.96 5.96 -6.26
C ARG A 28 2.98 5.28 -5.30
N GLU A 29 2.03 6.03 -4.75
CA GLU A 29 1.04 5.48 -3.82
C GLU A 29 0.16 4.43 -4.48
N ALA A 30 -0.38 4.69 -5.67
CA ALA A 30 -1.25 3.74 -6.37
C ALA A 30 -0.56 2.39 -6.59
N ASN A 31 0.71 2.39 -7.03
CA ASN A 31 1.45 1.15 -7.23
C ASN A 31 1.81 0.45 -5.91
N VAL A 32 2.17 1.21 -4.87
CA VAL A 32 2.46 0.63 -3.55
C VAL A 32 1.19 0.06 -2.91
N PHE A 33 0.04 0.72 -3.04
CA PHE A 33 -1.25 0.25 -2.53
C PHE A 33 -1.70 -1.01 -3.26
N ARG A 34 -1.51 -1.07 -4.58
CA ARG A 34 -1.75 -2.28 -5.37
C ARG A 34 -0.84 -3.44 -4.97
N LEU A 35 0.43 -3.18 -4.69
CA LEU A 35 1.32 -4.21 -4.14
C LEU A 35 0.87 -4.67 -2.75
N ALA A 36 0.49 -3.73 -1.88
CA ALA A 36 -0.01 -4.02 -0.54
C ALA A 36 -1.29 -4.85 -0.58
N SER A 37 -2.21 -4.61 -1.51
CA SER A 37 -3.45 -5.39 -1.64
C SER A 37 -3.16 -6.86 -1.97
N MET A 38 -2.19 -7.15 -2.84
CA MET A 38 -1.78 -8.51 -3.17
C MET A 38 -1.17 -9.23 -1.97
N ILE A 39 -0.35 -8.53 -1.20
CA ILE A 39 0.35 -9.05 -0.02
C ILE A 39 -0.62 -9.34 1.13
N LEU A 40 -1.57 -8.43 1.37
CA LEU A 40 -2.48 -8.49 2.52
C LEU A 40 -3.65 -9.46 2.33
N ARG A 41 -3.96 -9.85 1.09
CA ARG A 41 -5.10 -10.70 0.73
C ARG A 41 -5.28 -11.94 1.63
N PRO A 42 -4.23 -12.69 2.03
CA PRO A 42 -4.41 -13.90 2.85
C PRO A 42 -4.89 -13.63 4.28
N ARG A 43 -4.55 -12.47 4.87
CA ARG A 43 -4.81 -12.17 6.29
C ARG A 43 -5.83 -11.05 6.51
N PHE A 44 -5.96 -10.14 5.55
CA PHE A 44 -6.83 -8.97 5.59
C PHE A 44 -7.62 -8.84 4.28
N PRO A 45 -8.55 -9.78 4.00
CA PRO A 45 -9.22 -9.85 2.70
C PRO A 45 -10.17 -8.67 2.41
N SER A 46 -10.66 -7.98 3.44
CA SER A 46 -11.53 -6.81 3.30
C SER A 46 -10.70 -5.57 2.94
N GLU A 47 -9.63 -5.34 3.68
CA GLU A 47 -8.65 -4.26 3.50
C GLU A 47 -7.96 -4.39 2.14
N SER A 48 -7.56 -5.61 1.77
CA SER A 48 -7.00 -5.93 0.46
C SER A 48 -7.95 -5.55 -0.67
N ARG A 49 -9.25 -5.91 -0.57
CA ARG A 49 -10.26 -5.54 -1.58
C ARG A 49 -10.45 -4.03 -1.70
N ARG A 50 -10.46 -3.30 -0.58
CA ARG A 50 -10.56 -1.84 -0.59
C ARG A 50 -9.35 -1.21 -1.28
N LEU A 51 -8.13 -1.63 -0.91
CA LEU A 51 -6.91 -1.16 -1.56
C LEU A 51 -6.92 -1.44 -3.06
N TRP A 52 -7.38 -2.64 -3.47
CA TRP A 52 -7.49 -2.99 -4.88
C TRP A 52 -8.47 -2.05 -5.61
N ALA A 53 -9.67 -1.85 -5.07
CA ALA A 53 -10.70 -1.02 -5.71
C ALA A 53 -10.23 0.43 -5.98
N ILE A 54 -9.66 1.10 -4.97
CA ILE A 54 -9.17 2.48 -5.14
C ILE A 54 -7.98 2.57 -6.11
N CYS A 55 -7.19 1.50 -6.25
CA CYS A 55 -6.10 1.46 -7.23
C CYS A 55 -6.64 1.29 -8.64
N GLU A 56 -7.63 0.43 -8.83
CA GLU A 56 -8.29 0.24 -10.14
C GLU A 56 -8.95 1.55 -10.60
N GLU A 57 -9.61 2.28 -9.69
CA GLU A 57 -10.16 3.61 -9.98
C GLU A 57 -9.06 4.59 -10.43
N TYR A 58 -7.92 4.61 -9.73
CA TYR A 58 -6.78 5.45 -10.10
C TYR A 58 -6.19 5.07 -11.47
N PHE A 59 -5.97 3.79 -11.73
CA PHE A 59 -5.37 3.32 -12.98
C PHE A 59 -6.32 3.38 -14.17
N ALA A 60 -7.64 3.40 -13.95
CA ALA A 60 -8.61 3.70 -15.00
C ALA A 60 -8.43 5.13 -15.54
N LEU A 61 -8.08 6.09 -14.67
CA LEU A 61 -7.80 7.47 -15.04
C LEU A 61 -6.35 7.68 -15.51
N HIS A 62 -5.41 6.88 -15.00
CA HIS A 62 -3.98 6.97 -15.30
C HIS A 62 -3.37 5.62 -15.72
N PRO A 63 -3.74 5.05 -16.89
CA PRO A 63 -3.29 3.70 -17.26
C PRO A 63 -1.76 3.57 -17.41
N SER A 64 -1.09 4.64 -17.84
CA SER A 64 0.36 4.68 -18.03
C SER A 64 1.18 4.65 -16.73
N ASP A 65 0.54 4.88 -15.60
CA ASP A 65 1.21 4.96 -14.30
C ASP A 65 1.44 3.59 -13.68
N LEU A 66 0.72 2.57 -14.16
CA LEU A 66 0.85 1.20 -13.70
C LEU A 66 2.22 0.62 -14.06
N ILE A 67 2.90 0.06 -13.06
CA ILE A 67 4.18 -0.63 -13.26
C ILE A 67 4.16 -2.03 -12.67
N GLU A 68 5.14 -2.83 -13.09
CA GLU A 68 5.40 -4.14 -12.49
C GLU A 68 5.83 -4.01 -11.03
N SER A 69 5.41 -4.97 -10.20
CA SER A 69 5.75 -5.01 -8.77
C SER A 69 7.25 -5.02 -8.50
N ALA A 70 8.04 -5.67 -9.37
CA ALA A 70 9.50 -5.66 -9.27
C ALA A 70 10.10 -4.25 -9.40
N GLN A 71 9.47 -3.40 -10.21
CA GLN A 71 9.91 -2.03 -10.44
C GLN A 71 9.67 -1.12 -9.21
N ILE A 72 8.68 -1.44 -8.37
CA ILE A 72 8.42 -0.71 -7.11
C ILE A 72 9.61 -0.81 -6.16
N VAL A 73 10.20 -2.00 -6.03
CA VAL A 73 11.38 -2.24 -5.20
C VAL A 73 12.62 -1.61 -5.85
N ARG A 74 12.80 -1.76 -7.16
CA ARG A 74 13.92 -1.14 -7.90
C ARG A 74 13.93 0.38 -7.82
N ASN A 75 12.75 1.01 -7.83
CA ASN A 75 12.60 2.45 -7.66
C ASN A 75 12.84 2.93 -6.21
N GLY A 76 13.06 2.01 -5.26
CA GLY A 76 13.27 2.32 -3.85
C GLY A 76 12.03 2.86 -3.15
N TRP A 77 10.83 2.68 -3.71
CA TRP A 77 9.58 3.17 -3.09
C TRP A 77 9.21 2.39 -1.83
N VAL A 78 9.68 1.15 -1.76
CA VAL A 78 9.62 0.26 -0.59
C VAL A 78 10.97 -0.43 -0.44
N VAL A 79 11.38 -0.71 0.80
CA VAL A 79 12.68 -1.34 1.08
C VAL A 79 12.73 -2.78 0.58
N SER A 80 11.68 -3.56 0.89
CA SER A 80 11.49 -4.92 0.38
C SER A 80 10.05 -5.37 0.58
N VAL A 81 9.60 -6.36 -0.19
CA VAL A 81 8.25 -6.94 -0.06
C VAL A 81 8.01 -7.57 1.32
N PRO A 82 8.92 -8.39 1.89
CA PRO A 82 8.70 -8.95 3.23
C PRO A 82 8.59 -7.87 4.31
N ARG A 83 9.45 -6.85 4.27
CA ARG A 83 9.43 -5.76 5.26
C ARG A 83 8.16 -4.92 5.17
N LEU A 84 7.69 -4.68 3.94
CA LEU A 84 6.41 -4.01 3.68
C LEU A 84 5.26 -4.81 4.30
N ARG A 85 5.19 -6.12 4.02
CA ARG A 85 4.18 -7.01 4.60
C ARG A 85 4.17 -6.92 6.12
N ASP A 86 5.29 -7.22 6.76
CA ASP A 86 5.36 -7.35 8.21
C ASP A 86 4.98 -6.02 8.89
N SER A 87 5.36 -4.88 8.30
CA SER A 87 4.98 -3.54 8.77
C SER A 87 3.49 -3.26 8.61
N LEU A 88 2.89 -3.60 7.47
CA LEU A 88 1.45 -3.42 7.23
C LEU A 88 0.61 -4.31 8.14
N GLU A 89 0.98 -5.58 8.29
CA GLU A 89 0.28 -6.51 9.16
C GLU A 89 0.29 -6.03 10.62
N LEU A 90 1.44 -5.55 11.10
CA LEU A 90 1.57 -4.99 12.45
C LEU A 90 0.65 -3.78 12.65
N GLN A 91 0.66 -2.83 11.70
CA GLN A 91 -0.12 -1.59 11.83
C GLN A 91 -1.62 -1.82 11.67
N LEU A 92 -2.04 -2.69 10.75
CA LEU A 92 -3.45 -3.05 10.59
C LEU A 92 -3.99 -3.78 11.81
N ASN A 93 -3.24 -4.73 12.38
CA ASN A 93 -3.65 -5.38 13.63
C ASN A 93 -3.86 -4.36 14.75
N ARG A 94 -2.94 -3.39 14.91
CA ARG A 94 -3.09 -2.32 15.90
C ARG A 94 -4.32 -1.46 15.64
N ALA A 95 -4.52 -1.02 14.41
CA ALA A 95 -5.63 -0.15 14.04
C ALA A 95 -7.00 -0.84 14.16
N LEU A 96 -7.06 -2.15 13.95
CA LEU A 96 -8.28 -2.94 14.08
C LEU A 96 -8.60 -3.31 15.54
N GLN A 97 -7.59 -3.44 16.40
CA GLN A 97 -7.77 -3.66 17.85
C GLN A 97 -8.18 -2.40 18.61
N SER A 98 -7.91 -1.21 18.07
CA SER A 98 -8.29 0.08 18.65
C SER A 98 -9.68 0.58 18.24
N ARG A 99 -10.49 -0.26 17.58
CA ARG A 99 -11.87 0.02 17.18
C ARG A 99 -12.84 -0.73 18.06
#